data_AF-A0A0T0M9R5-F1
#
_entry.id   AF-A0A0T0M9R5-F1
#
_cell.length_a   1.000
_cell.length_b   1.000
_cell.length_c   1.000
_cell.angle_alpha   90.00
_cell.angle_beta   90.00
_cell.angle_gamma   90.00
#
_symmetry.space_group_name_H-M   'P 1'
#
loop_
_entity.id
_entity.type
_entity.pdbx_description
1 polymer ?
#
loop_
_entity_poly.entity_id
_entity_poly.type
_entity_poly.pdbx_seq_one_letter_code
_entity_poly.pdbx_strand_id
1 'polypeptide(L)'
;MKKKTESRLIKNIDQTQITFPILLEKRQRQELIDWIFKLIQKLENPEIDRLLNHYEDFIQNYDLKDLLYGHIEVLNASRLDTKTAAIMSCQLALIAFSSELFDNEGRMIPLSDIPEDNIAVSVIEYIISSIVLDDLLEYLLYSIISIVGVEYYTAFQQKIASENFSNEDILHLENDGELNEHIDLMAWFAVMRLFLESVYFYFNDENHNIKKSL
;
A
#
# COMPACT_ATOMS: atom_id res chain seq x y z
N MET A 1 -8.50 24.15 -3.27
CA MET A 1 -7.03 24.03 -3.38
C MET A 1 -6.73 22.88 -4.31
N LYS A 2 -5.88 23.05 -5.34
CA LYS A 2 -5.36 21.88 -6.08
C LYS A 2 -4.50 21.07 -5.11
N LYS A 3 -4.86 19.80 -4.84
CA LYS A 3 -3.97 18.87 -4.12
C LYS A 3 -2.62 18.93 -4.83
N LYS A 4 -1.56 19.31 -4.12
CA LYS A 4 -0.19 19.27 -4.64
C LYS A 4 0.13 17.78 -4.72
N THR A 5 0.14 17.21 -5.91
CA THR A 5 0.45 15.79 -6.10
C THR A 5 1.81 15.54 -5.46
N GLU A 6 1.88 14.67 -4.45
CA GLU A 6 3.17 14.28 -3.89
C GLU A 6 4.04 13.70 -5.00
N SER A 7 5.36 13.93 -4.91
CA SER A 7 6.30 13.34 -5.87
C SER A 7 6.19 11.82 -5.83
N ARG A 8 5.89 11.20 -6.97
CA ARG A 8 5.93 9.73 -7.11
C ARG A 8 7.36 9.21 -6.99
N LEU A 9 7.51 8.10 -6.29
CA LEU A 9 8.71 7.27 -6.23
C LEU A 9 8.88 6.47 -7.52
N ILE A 10 7.77 5.94 -8.06
CA ILE A 10 7.71 5.24 -9.34
C ILE A 10 7.31 6.20 -10.45
N LYS A 11 8.17 6.33 -11.47
CA LYS A 11 8.05 7.32 -12.55
C LYS A 11 8.07 6.69 -13.94
N ASN A 12 8.52 5.45 -14.06
CA ASN A 12 8.61 4.74 -15.34
C ASN A 12 8.47 3.22 -15.14
N ILE A 13 8.25 2.52 -16.25
CA ILE A 13 8.03 1.08 -16.26
C ILE A 13 9.28 0.29 -15.83
N ASP A 14 10.48 0.78 -16.13
CA ASP A 14 11.73 0.11 -15.74
C ASP A 14 11.86 0.02 -14.21
N GLN A 15 11.49 1.10 -13.50
CA GLN A 15 11.42 1.10 -12.03
C GLN A 15 10.42 0.06 -11.54
N THR A 16 9.22 0.01 -12.13
CA THR A 16 8.21 -0.99 -11.76
C THR A 16 8.70 -2.41 -12.02
N GLN A 17 9.33 -2.69 -13.17
CA GLN A 17 9.85 -4.01 -13.53
C GLN A 17 10.97 -4.50 -12.60
N ILE A 18 11.71 -3.59 -11.95
CA ILE A 18 12.71 -3.94 -10.94
C ILE A 18 12.07 -4.07 -9.55
N THR A 19 11.26 -3.09 -9.16
CA THR A 19 10.72 -2.96 -7.81
C THR A 19 9.68 -4.03 -7.49
N PHE A 20 8.76 -4.31 -8.41
CA PHE A 20 7.66 -5.24 -8.12
C PHE A 20 8.13 -6.67 -7.80
N PRO A 21 9.01 -7.30 -8.60
CA PRO A 21 9.54 -8.62 -8.28
C PRO A 21 10.21 -8.68 -6.90
N ILE A 22 10.97 -7.64 -6.53
CA ILE A 22 11.68 -7.59 -5.25
C ILE A 22 10.69 -7.51 -4.07
N LEU A 23 9.65 -6.68 -4.21
CA LEU A 23 8.64 -6.49 -3.15
C LEU A 23 7.74 -7.72 -2.97
N LEU A 24 7.55 -8.52 -4.03
CA LEU A 24 6.67 -9.69 -4.03
C LEU A 24 7.41 -11.03 -3.96
N GLU A 25 8.74 -10.99 -3.87
CA GLU A 25 9.56 -12.15 -3.48
C GLU A 25 9.02 -12.73 -2.15
N LYS A 26 9.05 -14.06 -2.03
CA LYS A 26 8.37 -14.80 -0.95
C LYS A 26 8.58 -14.21 0.45
N ARG A 27 9.80 -13.79 0.79
CA ARG A 27 10.11 -13.23 2.11
C ARG A 27 9.52 -11.84 2.29
N GLN A 28 9.77 -10.93 1.35
CA GLN A 28 9.36 -9.53 1.38
C GLN A 28 7.83 -9.42 1.32
N ARG A 29 7.19 -10.30 0.54
CA ARG A 29 5.74 -10.44 0.52
C ARG A 29 5.17 -10.83 1.89
N GLN A 30 5.78 -11.79 2.56
CA GLN A 30 5.37 -12.17 3.91
C GLN A 30 5.58 -11.02 4.89
N GLU A 31 6.70 -10.30 4.79
CA GLU A 31 6.97 -9.11 5.62
C GLU A 31 5.89 -8.03 5.40
N LEU A 32 5.50 -7.73 4.15
CA LEU A 32 4.40 -6.80 3.86
C LEU A 32 3.08 -7.20 4.54
N ILE A 33 2.73 -8.48 4.47
CA ILE A 33 1.52 -9.04 5.10
C ILE A 33 1.61 -8.93 6.62
N ASP A 34 2.72 -9.37 7.21
CA ASP A 34 2.94 -9.33 8.66
C ASP A 34 2.85 -7.90 9.20
N TRP A 35 3.36 -6.93 8.44
CA TRP A 35 3.27 -5.52 8.83
C TRP A 35 1.86 -4.95 8.77
N ILE A 36 1.02 -5.37 7.82
CA ILE A 36 -0.42 -5.01 7.82
C ILE A 36 -1.07 -5.50 9.12
N PHE A 37 -0.80 -6.75 9.53
CA PHE A 37 -1.32 -7.28 10.79
C PHE A 37 -0.74 -6.57 12.02
N LYS A 38 0.54 -6.21 12.02
CA LYS A 38 1.13 -5.40 13.10
C LYS A 38 0.49 -4.01 13.18
N LEU A 39 0.18 -3.38 12.05
CA LEU A 39 -0.53 -2.11 12.02
C LEU A 39 -1.92 -2.26 12.66
N ILE A 40 -2.68 -3.28 12.26
CA ILE A 40 -4.00 -3.58 12.82
C ILE A 40 -3.91 -3.77 14.35
N GLN A 41 -2.94 -4.55 14.83
CA GLN A 41 -2.72 -4.76 16.26
C GLN A 41 -2.41 -3.45 17.01
N LYS A 42 -1.60 -2.56 16.41
CA LYS A 42 -1.25 -1.25 16.99
C LYS A 42 -2.42 -0.26 17.02
N LEU A 43 -3.45 -0.46 16.22
CA LEU A 43 -4.68 0.34 16.29
C LEU A 43 -5.55 -0.04 17.50
N GLU A 44 -5.28 -1.19 18.14
CA GLU A 44 -5.95 -1.66 19.37
C GLU A 44 -7.49 -1.64 19.28
N ASN A 45 -8.03 -1.94 18.10
CA ASN A 45 -9.46 -1.83 17.82
C ASN A 45 -10.08 -3.19 17.44
N PRO A 46 -10.83 -3.83 18.36
CA PRO A 46 -11.36 -5.18 18.15
C PRO A 46 -12.43 -5.26 17.04
N GLU A 47 -13.06 -4.14 16.68
CA GLU A 47 -14.03 -4.13 15.58
C GLU A 47 -13.35 -4.32 14.22
N ILE A 48 -12.14 -3.80 14.04
CA ILE A 48 -11.34 -4.02 12.84
C ILE A 48 -11.00 -5.51 12.70
N ASP A 49 -10.52 -6.15 13.77
CA ASP A 49 -10.23 -7.58 13.78
C ASP A 49 -11.49 -8.41 13.46
N ARG A 50 -12.63 -8.06 14.06
CA ARG A 50 -13.90 -8.75 13.81
C ARG A 50 -14.31 -8.66 12.35
N LEU A 51 -14.21 -7.47 11.75
CA LEU A 51 -14.56 -7.24 10.34
C LEU A 51 -13.63 -8.02 9.41
N LEU A 52 -12.32 -8.04 9.67
CA LEU A 52 -11.34 -8.80 8.88
C LEU A 52 -11.55 -10.31 8.96
N ASN A 53 -11.96 -10.83 10.12
CA ASN A 53 -12.28 -12.25 10.29
C ASN A 53 -13.56 -12.68 9.52
N HIS A 54 -14.38 -11.73 9.09
CA HIS A 54 -15.61 -11.95 8.32
C HIS A 54 -15.58 -11.16 7.00
N TYR A 55 -14.39 -11.03 6.40
CA TYR A 55 -14.18 -10.17 5.23
C TYR A 55 -15.05 -10.56 4.03
N GLU A 56 -15.43 -11.85 3.89
CA GLU A 56 -16.28 -12.35 2.81
C GLU A 56 -17.67 -11.73 2.87
N ASP A 57 -18.33 -11.78 4.03
CA ASP A 57 -19.62 -11.12 4.25
C ASP A 57 -19.49 -9.60 4.11
N PHE A 58 -18.35 -9.05 4.51
CA PHE A 58 -18.10 -7.63 4.50
C PHE A 58 -17.92 -7.04 3.09
N ILE A 59 -17.19 -7.70 2.20
CA ILE A 59 -16.95 -7.21 0.83
C ILE A 59 -18.11 -7.57 -0.10
N GLN A 60 -18.83 -8.67 0.14
CA GLN A 60 -19.94 -9.08 -0.74
C GLN A 60 -21.21 -8.26 -0.55
N ASN A 61 -21.47 -7.75 0.67
CA ASN A 61 -22.73 -7.09 0.99
C ASN A 61 -22.74 -5.58 0.72
N TYR A 62 -21.59 -4.98 0.41
CA TYR A 62 -21.45 -3.53 0.25
C TYR A 62 -20.61 -3.19 -0.98
N ASP A 63 -20.89 -2.04 -1.58
CA ASP A 63 -20.06 -1.49 -2.66
C ASP A 63 -18.65 -1.16 -2.13
N LEU A 64 -17.62 -1.61 -2.85
CA LEU A 64 -16.24 -1.48 -2.40
C LEU A 64 -15.81 -0.01 -2.27
N LYS A 65 -16.25 0.85 -3.19
CA LYS A 65 -15.91 2.27 -3.14
C LYS A 65 -16.55 2.94 -1.93
N ASP A 66 -17.81 2.61 -1.61
CA ASP A 66 -18.46 3.13 -0.42
C ASP A 66 -17.80 2.65 0.89
N LEU A 67 -17.30 1.41 0.93
CA LEU A 67 -16.48 0.93 2.05
C LEU A 67 -15.18 1.73 2.17
N LEU A 68 -14.43 1.87 1.07
CA LEU A 68 -13.12 2.50 1.03
C LEU A 68 -13.15 4.02 1.29
N TYR A 69 -14.27 4.69 1.00
CA TYR A 69 -14.46 6.10 1.34
C TYR A 69 -15.15 6.32 2.70
N GLY A 70 -15.53 5.25 3.40
CA GLY A 70 -16.12 5.33 4.74
C GLY A 70 -17.55 5.86 4.73
N HIS A 71 -18.33 5.51 3.71
CA HIS A 71 -19.75 5.88 3.61
C HIS A 71 -20.69 4.87 4.28
N ILE A 72 -20.18 3.68 4.60
CA ILE A 72 -20.94 2.57 5.20
C ILE A 72 -20.68 2.51 6.71
N GLU A 73 -21.74 2.29 7.48
CA GLU A 73 -21.68 1.81 8.86
C GLU A 73 -22.13 0.35 8.88
N VAL A 74 -21.28 -0.52 9.44
CA VAL A 74 -21.64 -1.92 9.71
C VAL A 74 -22.05 -2.04 11.17
N LEU A 75 -22.98 -2.96 11.46
CA LEU A 75 -23.45 -3.18 12.83
C LEU A 75 -22.27 -3.33 13.81
N ASN A 76 -22.30 -2.51 14.87
CA ASN A 76 -21.29 -2.42 15.94
C ASN A 76 -19.91 -1.90 15.52
N ALA A 77 -19.73 -1.41 14.30
CA ALA A 77 -18.48 -0.79 13.84
C ALA A 77 -18.73 0.63 13.35
N SER A 78 -17.84 1.57 13.67
CA SER A 78 -17.93 2.91 13.10
C SER A 78 -17.59 2.91 11.60
N ARG A 79 -17.89 4.01 10.92
CA ARG A 79 -17.43 4.23 9.53
C ARG A 79 -15.92 4.14 9.39
N LEU A 80 -15.19 4.62 10.40
CA LEU A 80 -13.73 4.60 10.38
C LEU A 80 -13.20 3.18 10.53
N ASP A 81 -13.79 2.38 11.42
CA ASP A 81 -13.40 0.98 11.61
C ASP A 81 -13.68 0.18 10.34
N THR A 82 -14.88 0.39 9.77
CA THR A 82 -15.32 -0.17 8.49
C THR A 82 -14.34 0.17 7.38
N LYS A 83 -14.03 1.45 7.19
CA LYS A 83 -13.06 1.92 6.19
C LYS A 83 -11.67 1.32 6.41
N THR A 84 -11.22 1.24 7.66
CA THR A 84 -9.90 0.68 7.98
C THR A 84 -9.84 -0.79 7.61
N ALA A 85 -10.83 -1.59 8.02
CA ALA A 85 -10.90 -3.00 7.67
C ALA A 85 -10.92 -3.19 6.14
N ALA A 86 -11.72 -2.41 5.42
CA ALA A 86 -11.77 -2.46 3.95
C ALA A 86 -10.42 -2.16 3.30
N ILE A 87 -9.71 -1.13 3.77
CA ILE A 87 -8.39 -0.75 3.25
C ILE A 87 -7.37 -1.85 3.53
N MET A 88 -7.34 -2.42 4.73
CA MET A 88 -6.41 -3.51 5.06
C MET A 88 -6.71 -4.77 4.25
N SER A 89 -7.98 -5.15 4.08
CA SER A 89 -8.38 -6.26 3.21
C SER A 89 -7.95 -6.04 1.76
N CYS A 90 -8.13 -4.83 1.22
CA CYS A 90 -7.72 -4.51 -0.14
C CYS A 90 -6.20 -4.60 -0.30
N GLN A 91 -5.41 -4.15 0.68
CA GLN A 91 -3.96 -4.30 0.61
C GLN A 91 -3.52 -5.75 0.61
N LEU A 92 -4.11 -6.58 1.48
CA LEU A 92 -3.85 -8.03 1.49
C LEU A 92 -4.20 -8.68 0.15
N ALA A 93 -5.36 -8.32 -0.43
CA ALA A 93 -5.77 -8.79 -1.74
C ALA A 93 -4.80 -8.33 -2.85
N LEU A 94 -4.42 -7.05 -2.88
CA LEU A 94 -3.47 -6.53 -3.84
C LEU A 94 -2.13 -7.27 -3.77
N ILE A 95 -1.60 -7.53 -2.57
CA ILE A 95 -0.34 -8.29 -2.39
C ILE A 95 -0.50 -9.72 -2.91
N ALA A 96 -1.60 -10.40 -2.56
CA ALA A 96 -1.85 -11.77 -2.97
C ALA A 96 -1.97 -11.90 -4.49
N PHE A 97 -2.87 -11.14 -5.12
CA PHE A 97 -3.12 -11.24 -6.56
C PHE A 97 -1.98 -10.68 -7.39
N SER A 98 -1.26 -9.64 -6.93
CA SER A 98 -0.10 -9.13 -7.68
C SER A 98 1.01 -10.17 -7.76
N SER A 99 1.09 -11.11 -6.80
CA SER A 99 2.07 -12.20 -6.83
C SER A 99 1.81 -13.25 -7.92
N GLU A 100 0.62 -13.24 -8.53
CA GLU A 100 0.27 -14.11 -9.66
C GLU A 100 0.71 -13.54 -11.01
N LEU A 101 1.22 -12.30 -11.05
CA LEU A 101 1.61 -11.60 -12.28
C LEU A 101 3.05 -11.88 -12.70
N PHE A 102 3.67 -12.93 -12.18
CA PHE A 102 5.05 -13.30 -12.48
C PHE A 102 5.13 -14.61 -13.27
N ASP A 103 6.04 -14.66 -14.23
CA ASP A 103 6.37 -15.88 -14.96
C ASP A 103 7.21 -16.84 -14.10
N ASN A 104 7.53 -18.01 -14.64
CA ASN A 104 8.34 -19.03 -13.96
C ASN A 104 9.79 -18.58 -13.66
N GLU A 105 10.24 -17.48 -14.26
CA GLU A 105 11.56 -16.88 -14.03
C GLU A 105 11.48 -15.71 -13.04
N GLY A 106 10.30 -15.42 -12.48
CA GLY A 106 10.08 -14.33 -11.52
C GLY A 106 10.01 -12.94 -12.17
N ARG A 107 9.83 -12.87 -13.50
CA ARG A 107 9.66 -11.60 -14.22
C ARG A 107 8.19 -11.28 -14.35
N MET A 108 7.85 -9.99 -14.37
CA MET A 108 6.47 -9.59 -14.61
C MET A 108 5.99 -9.99 -16.01
N ILE A 109 4.79 -10.56 -16.06
CA ILE A 109 4.09 -10.89 -17.29
C ILE A 109 3.43 -9.61 -17.82
N PRO A 110 3.74 -9.14 -19.04
CA PRO A 110 3.09 -7.98 -19.63
C PRO A 110 1.56 -8.12 -19.61
N LEU A 111 0.83 -7.05 -19.27
CA LEU A 111 -0.65 -7.09 -19.20
C LEU A 111 -1.27 -7.56 -20.53
N SER A 112 -0.67 -7.24 -21.68
CA SER A 112 -1.12 -7.69 -23.00
C SER A 112 -1.08 -9.20 -23.20
N ASP A 113 -0.28 -9.90 -22.40
CA ASP A 113 -0.02 -11.33 -22.51
C ASP A 113 -0.85 -12.13 -21.48
N ILE A 114 -1.57 -11.45 -20.57
CA ILE A 114 -2.44 -12.05 -19.58
C ILE A 114 -3.85 -12.22 -20.18
N PRO A 115 -4.50 -13.38 -20.03
CA PRO A 115 -5.88 -13.58 -20.49
C PRO A 115 -6.86 -12.56 -19.89
N GLU A 116 -7.80 -12.07 -20.70
CA GLU A 116 -8.82 -11.10 -20.26
C GLU A 116 -9.71 -11.62 -19.11
N ASP A 117 -9.87 -12.94 -18.99
CA ASP A 117 -10.65 -13.60 -17.93
C ASP A 117 -9.82 -13.92 -16.68
N ASN A 118 -8.59 -13.41 -16.59
CA ASN A 118 -7.73 -13.62 -15.43
C ASN A 118 -8.31 -12.93 -14.18
N ILE A 119 -8.61 -13.73 -13.16
CA ILE A 119 -9.22 -13.27 -11.91
C ILE A 119 -8.30 -12.31 -11.14
N ALA A 120 -6.99 -12.57 -11.11
CA ALA A 120 -6.04 -11.69 -10.40
C ALA A 120 -6.02 -10.28 -10.98
N VAL A 121 -5.94 -10.16 -12.30
CA VAL A 121 -6.04 -8.87 -13.02
C VAL A 121 -7.37 -8.19 -12.69
N SER A 122 -8.48 -8.91 -12.84
CA SER A 122 -9.83 -8.37 -12.59
C SER A 122 -10.00 -7.82 -11.17
N VAL A 123 -9.47 -8.53 -10.16
CA VAL A 123 -9.55 -8.10 -8.76
C VAL A 123 -8.69 -6.87 -8.51
N ILE A 124 -7.45 -6.84 -9.05
CA ILE A 124 -6.56 -5.69 -8.89
C ILE A 124 -7.18 -4.44 -9.53
N GLU A 125 -7.65 -4.55 -10.77
CA GLU A 125 -8.32 -3.46 -11.50
C GLU A 125 -9.54 -2.94 -10.74
N TYR A 126 -10.35 -3.85 -10.19
CA TYR A 126 -11.51 -3.47 -9.38
C TYR A 126 -11.10 -2.68 -8.12
N ILE A 127 -10.04 -3.09 -7.41
CA ILE A 127 -9.56 -2.38 -6.23
C ILE A 127 -9.00 -1.00 -6.59
N ILE A 128 -8.08 -0.91 -7.57
CA ILE A 128 -7.41 0.35 -7.90
C ILE A 128 -8.35 1.36 -8.60
N SER A 129 -9.45 0.90 -9.19
CA SER A 129 -10.51 1.78 -9.70
C SER A 129 -11.48 2.25 -8.62
N SER A 130 -11.54 1.54 -7.49
CA SER A 130 -12.45 1.85 -6.37
C SER A 130 -11.87 2.89 -5.39
N ILE A 131 -10.56 3.10 -5.37
CA ILE A 131 -9.92 4.14 -4.55
C ILE A 131 -8.77 4.79 -5.32
N VAL A 132 -8.64 6.11 -5.25
CA VAL A 132 -7.52 6.82 -5.86
C VAL A 132 -6.27 6.63 -4.98
N LEU A 133 -5.12 6.36 -5.61
CA LEU A 133 -3.84 6.16 -4.91
C LEU A 133 -3.52 7.24 -3.89
N ASP A 134 -3.73 8.52 -4.21
CA ASP A 134 -3.44 9.62 -3.29
C ASP A 134 -4.29 9.57 -2.02
N ASP A 135 -5.56 9.20 -2.14
CA ASP A 135 -6.45 9.07 -0.99
C ASP A 135 -6.06 7.84 -0.14
N LEU A 136 -5.61 6.76 -0.78
CA LEU A 136 -5.12 5.57 -0.09
C LEU A 136 -3.81 5.84 0.67
N LEU A 137 -2.84 6.50 0.05
CA LEU A 137 -1.56 6.85 0.68
C LEU A 137 -1.76 7.86 1.82
N GLU A 138 -2.61 8.87 1.62
CA GLU A 138 -2.95 9.85 2.64
C GLU A 138 -3.61 9.17 3.86
N TYR A 139 -4.54 8.24 3.61
CA TYR A 139 -5.17 7.49 4.69
C TYR A 139 -4.16 6.68 5.50
N LEU A 140 -3.29 5.92 4.81
CA LEU A 140 -2.26 5.12 5.48
C LEU A 140 -1.32 5.97 6.32
N LEU A 141 -0.86 7.09 5.76
CA LEU A 141 -0.02 8.03 6.48
C LEU A 141 -0.71 8.54 7.74
N TYR A 142 -1.99 8.93 7.66
CA TYR A 142 -2.73 9.36 8.84
C TYR A 142 -2.94 8.24 9.86
N SER A 143 -3.17 7.00 9.44
CA SER A 143 -3.22 5.86 10.36
C SER A 143 -1.90 5.70 11.12
N ILE A 144 -0.77 5.81 10.44
CA ILE A 144 0.55 5.73 11.08
C ILE A 144 0.79 6.90 12.02
N ILE A 145 0.50 8.13 11.59
CA ILE A 145 0.64 9.34 12.43
C ILE A 145 -0.23 9.22 13.68
N SER A 146 -1.43 8.63 13.59
CA SER A 146 -2.29 8.41 14.75
C SER A 146 -1.71 7.45 15.79
N ILE A 147 -0.79 6.57 15.37
CA ILE A 147 -0.09 5.62 16.25
C ILE A 147 1.18 6.23 16.80
N VAL A 148 2.03 6.80 15.94
CA VAL A 148 3.37 7.28 16.33
C VAL A 148 3.35 8.68 16.94
N GLY A 149 2.31 9.46 16.68
CA GLY A 149 2.21 10.86 17.09
C GLY A 149 2.85 11.83 16.09
N VAL A 150 2.35 13.07 16.11
CA VAL A 150 2.81 14.13 15.20
C VAL A 150 4.25 14.56 15.52
N GLU A 151 4.62 14.58 16.81
CA GLU A 151 5.97 14.92 17.26
C GLU A 151 6.99 13.93 16.69
N TYR A 152 6.73 12.63 16.86
CA TYR A 152 7.59 11.57 16.32
C TYR A 152 7.75 11.68 14.80
N TYR A 153 6.62 11.82 14.08
CA TYR A 153 6.64 11.93 12.62
C TYR A 153 7.46 13.14 12.16
N THR A 154 7.33 14.27 12.86
CA THR A 154 8.09 15.49 12.55
C THR A 154 9.59 15.28 12.79
N ALA A 155 9.98 14.65 13.89
CA ALA A 155 11.37 14.33 14.19
C ALA A 155 11.96 13.37 13.14
N PHE A 156 11.22 12.33 12.75
CA PHE A 156 11.60 11.42 11.68
C PHE A 156 11.85 12.17 10.37
N GLN A 157 10.92 13.01 9.92
CA GLN A 157 11.06 13.80 8.69
C GLN A 157 12.30 14.70 8.71
N GLN A 158 12.60 15.35 9.84
CA GLN A 158 13.78 16.20 9.98
C GLN A 158 15.09 15.41 9.84
N LYS A 159 15.13 14.20 10.39
CA LYS A 159 16.34 13.34 10.37
C LYS A 159 16.57 12.70 8.99
N ILE A 160 15.51 12.48 8.19
CA ILE A 160 15.63 11.96 6.81
C ILE A 160 15.71 13.04 5.73
N ALA A 161 15.60 14.33 6.10
CA ALA A 161 15.54 15.44 5.14
C ALA A 161 16.88 15.77 4.43
N SER A 162 17.95 15.02 4.69
CA SER A 162 19.26 15.23 4.03
C SER A 162 19.18 14.89 2.54
N GLU A 163 19.61 15.82 1.68
CA GLU A 163 19.72 15.60 0.22
C GLU A 163 20.74 14.50 -0.14
N ASN A 164 21.66 14.17 0.78
CA ASN A 164 22.69 13.14 0.61
C ASN A 164 22.50 12.01 1.62
N PHE A 165 21.31 11.42 1.65
CA PHE A 165 20.99 10.30 2.52
C PHE A 165 21.80 9.05 2.14
N SER A 166 22.69 8.61 3.02
CA SER A 166 23.64 7.52 2.79
C SER A 166 23.27 6.26 3.60
N ASN A 167 23.94 5.13 3.30
CA ASN A 167 23.74 3.90 4.09
C ASN A 167 24.20 4.05 5.55
N GLU A 168 25.16 4.94 5.85
CA GLU A 168 25.58 5.24 7.22
C GLU A 168 24.46 5.97 7.98
N ASP A 169 23.71 6.85 7.31
CA ASP A 169 22.57 7.55 7.90
C ASP A 169 21.44 6.57 8.27
N ILE A 170 21.22 5.51 7.47
CA ILE A 170 20.25 4.44 7.80
C ILE A 170 20.61 3.77 9.13
N LEU A 171 21.87 3.35 9.29
CA LEU A 171 22.35 2.73 10.52
C LEU A 171 22.24 3.67 11.72
N HIS A 172 22.44 4.98 11.50
CA HIS A 172 22.26 5.98 12.56
C HIS A 172 20.80 6.13 12.98
N LEU A 173 19.83 6.02 12.07
CA LEU A 173 18.40 6.09 12.41
C LEU A 173 17.94 4.85 13.18
N GLU A 174 18.40 3.66 12.81
CA GLU A 174 18.03 2.41 13.51
C GLU A 174 18.49 2.42 14.98
N ASN A 175 19.61 3.10 15.25
CA ASN A 175 20.17 3.21 16.60
C ASN A 175 19.79 4.53 17.31
N ASP A 176 18.95 5.36 16.69
CA ASP A 176 18.52 6.63 17.26
C ASP A 176 17.50 6.36 18.38
N GLY A 177 17.83 6.76 19.62
CA GLY A 177 16.99 6.49 20.78
C GLY A 177 15.60 7.12 20.74
N GLU A 178 15.41 8.19 19.94
CA GLU A 178 14.11 8.83 19.72
C GLU A 178 13.29 8.10 18.65
N LEU A 179 13.94 7.58 17.59
CA LEU A 179 13.25 6.93 16.49
C LEU A 179 13.04 5.42 16.66
N ASN A 180 13.89 4.74 17.44
CA ASN A 180 13.91 3.28 17.54
C ASN A 180 12.54 2.67 17.89
N GLU A 181 11.68 3.39 18.61
CA GLU A 181 10.36 2.89 19.00
C GLU A 181 9.43 2.59 17.80
N HIS A 182 9.49 3.38 16.73
CA HIS A 182 8.56 3.27 15.60
C HIS A 182 9.24 3.30 14.22
N ILE A 183 10.57 3.23 14.17
CA ILE A 183 11.33 3.32 12.91
C ILE A 183 10.89 2.25 11.91
N ASP A 184 10.62 1.03 12.39
CA ASP A 184 10.15 -0.06 11.55
C ASP A 184 8.78 0.23 10.92
N LEU A 185 7.87 0.91 11.63
CA LEU A 185 6.56 1.27 11.10
C LEU A 185 6.68 2.33 10.00
N MET A 186 7.61 3.28 10.16
CA MET A 186 7.92 4.28 9.13
C MET A 186 8.58 3.65 7.91
N ALA A 187 9.51 2.72 8.12
CA ALA A 187 10.14 1.97 7.03
C ALA A 187 9.10 1.13 6.27
N TRP A 188 8.22 0.42 6.98
CA TRP A 188 7.12 -0.32 6.37
C TRP A 188 6.23 0.57 5.51
N PHE A 189 5.85 1.75 6.00
CA PHE A 189 5.04 2.67 5.21
C PHE A 189 5.70 3.06 3.89
N ALA A 190 7.01 3.33 3.91
CA ALA A 190 7.76 3.65 2.69
C ALA A 190 7.75 2.47 1.70
N VAL A 191 7.93 1.24 2.19
CA VAL A 191 7.88 0.02 1.37
C VAL A 191 6.46 -0.23 0.83
N MET A 192 5.43 -0.07 1.66
CA MET A 192 4.03 -0.21 1.24
C MET A 192 3.64 0.85 0.21
N ARG A 193 4.07 2.10 0.39
CA ARG A 193 3.91 3.17 -0.61
C ARG A 193 4.56 2.77 -1.93
N LEU A 194 5.79 2.29 -1.89
CA LEU A 194 6.51 1.86 -3.09
C LEU A 194 5.79 0.71 -3.81
N PHE A 195 5.25 -0.25 -3.04
CA PHE A 195 4.40 -1.32 -3.57
C PHE A 195 3.15 -0.76 -4.25
N LEU A 196 2.36 0.07 -3.56
CA LEU A 196 1.12 0.65 -4.09
C LEU A 196 1.36 1.51 -5.31
N GLU A 197 2.38 2.38 -5.29
CA GLU A 197 2.76 3.17 -6.47
C GLU A 197 3.14 2.27 -7.65
N SER A 198 3.80 1.13 -7.41
CA SER A 198 4.14 0.15 -8.45
C SER A 198 2.89 -0.51 -9.05
N VAL A 199 1.93 -0.93 -8.20
CA VAL A 199 0.64 -1.50 -8.66
C VAL A 199 -0.09 -0.51 -9.55
N TYR A 200 -0.33 0.70 -9.05
CA TYR A 200 -1.10 1.71 -9.78
C TYR A 200 -0.38 2.17 -11.05
N PHE A 201 0.95 2.22 -11.04
CA PHE A 201 1.71 2.54 -12.24
C PHE A 201 1.57 1.41 -13.27
N TYR A 202 1.69 0.16 -12.85
CA TYR A 202 1.64 -1.01 -13.71
C TYR A 202 0.29 -1.20 -14.39
N PHE A 203 -0.82 -0.86 -13.73
CA PHE A 203 -2.15 -1.03 -14.30
C PHE A 203 -2.70 0.23 -15.00
N ASN A 204 -1.90 1.29 -15.13
CA ASN A 204 -2.31 2.46 -15.87
C ASN A 204 -1.85 2.37 -17.33
N ASP A 205 -2.81 2.19 -18.25
CA ASP A 205 -2.58 2.08 -19.69
C ASP A 205 -1.77 3.23 -20.31
N GLU A 206 -1.89 4.45 -19.77
CA GLU A 206 -1.14 5.60 -20.27
C GLU A 206 0.37 5.44 -20.06
N ASN A 207 0.78 4.67 -19.06
CA ASN A 207 2.20 4.45 -18.73
C ASN A 207 2.88 3.44 -19.65
N HIS A 208 2.11 2.57 -20.33
CA HIS A 208 2.62 1.60 -21.30
C HIS A 208 2.61 2.15 -22.73
N ASN A 209 1.77 3.16 -22.97
CA ASN A 209 1.70 3.86 -24.25
C ASN A 209 2.81 4.90 -24.39
N ILE A 210 4.07 4.46 -24.41
CA ILE A 210 5.14 5.25 -25.00
C ILE A 210 4.88 5.27 -26.51
N LYS A 211 4.07 6.24 -26.98
CA LYS A 211 4.12 6.65 -28.39
C LYS A 211 5.59 6.93 -28.70
N LYS A 212 6.19 6.10 -29.57
CA LYS A 212 7.42 6.47 -30.27
C LYS A 212 7.18 7.85 -30.86
N SER A 213 7.88 8.85 -30.34
CA SER A 213 7.97 10.14 -31.02
C SER A 213 8.54 9.87 -32.41
N LEU A 214 7.76 10.23 -33.43
CA LEU A 214 8.16 10.27 -34.84
C LEU A 214 9.47 11.03 -35.03
#